data_AF-A0A0S8CE48-F1
#
_entry.id   AF-A0A0S8CE48-F1
#
_cell.length_a   1.000
_cell.length_b   1.000
_cell.length_c   1.000
_cell.angle_alpha   90.00
_cell.angle_beta   90.00
_cell.angle_gamma   90.00
#
_symmetry.space_group_name_H-M   'P 1'
#
loop_
_entity.id
_entity.type
_entity.pdbx_description
1 polymer ?
#
loop_
_entity_poly.entity_id
_entity_poly.type
_entity_poly.pdbx_seq_one_letter_code
_entity_poly.pdbx_strand_id
1 'polypeptide(L)'
;MLSLMRKHAGSWLIKAILGVIVVVFIFWGVGSYRAQRGNRVAVVNGATISLEAFRSAYNQLMEQYRKQFGNALDEKLLKTLDLKR
;
A
#
# COMPACT_ATOMS: atom_id res chain seq x y z
N MET A 1 -40.65 -42.05 1.75
CA MET A 1 -39.68 -41.17 1.04
C MET A 1 -39.72 -39.70 1.46
N LEU A 2 -40.48 -39.26 2.49
CA LEU A 2 -40.41 -37.87 3.01
C LEU A 2 -39.51 -37.67 4.26
N SER A 3 -38.90 -38.74 4.78
CA SER A 3 -38.09 -38.67 6.02
C SER A 3 -36.65 -38.18 5.80
N LEU A 4 -36.14 -38.25 4.57
CA LEU A 4 -34.78 -37.81 4.22
C LEU A 4 -34.68 -36.28 4.11
N MET A 5 -35.75 -35.62 3.67
CA MET A 5 -35.80 -34.17 3.47
C MET A 5 -35.81 -33.40 4.80
N ARG A 6 -36.47 -33.94 5.85
CA ARG A 6 -36.54 -33.28 7.17
C ARG A 6 -35.26 -33.39 8.00
N LYS A 7 -34.39 -34.35 7.69
CA LYS A 7 -33.19 -34.62 8.51
C LYS A 7 -32.00 -33.71 8.20
N HIS A 8 -32.04 -32.95 7.10
CA HIS A 8 -30.94 -32.09 6.65
C HIS A 8 -31.35 -30.64 6.32
N ALA A 9 -32.65 -30.31 6.39
CA ALA A 9 -33.21 -29.05 5.92
C ALA A 9 -32.71 -27.78 6.65
N GLY A 10 -32.17 -27.88 7.87
CA GLY A 10 -31.72 -26.71 8.63
C GLY A 10 -30.20 -26.60 8.77
N SER A 11 -29.50 -27.69 9.09
CA SER A 11 -28.10 -27.61 9.53
C SER A 11 -27.08 -27.72 8.39
N TRP A 12 -27.32 -28.57 7.39
CA TRP A 12 -26.34 -28.78 6.31
C TRP A 12 -26.37 -27.65 5.28
N LEU A 13 -27.56 -27.17 4.92
CA LEU A 13 -27.73 -26.03 4.01
C LEU A 13 -27.11 -24.75 4.58
N ILE A 14 -27.34 -24.46 5.87
CA ILE A 14 -26.69 -23.32 6.55
C ILE A 14 -25.16 -23.46 6.53
N LYS A 15 -24.61 -24.66 6.77
CA LYS A 15 -23.16 -24.90 6.73
C LYS A 15 -22.59 -24.67 5.32
N ALA A 16 -23.31 -25.06 4.28
CA ALA A 16 -22.91 -24.83 2.90
C ALA A 16 -22.85 -23.32 2.57
N ILE A 17 -23.90 -22.57 2.91
CA ILE A 17 -23.96 -21.12 2.69
C ILE A 17 -22.87 -20.40 3.49
N LEU A 18 -22.69 -20.76 4.76
CA LEU A 18 -21.67 -20.19 5.62
C LEU A 18 -20.26 -20.50 5.11
N GLY A 19 -20.04 -21.71 4.58
CA GLY A 19 -18.80 -22.10 3.90
C GLY A 19 -18.49 -21.23 2.69
N VAL A 20 -19.49 -20.97 1.82
CA VAL A 20 -19.32 -20.08 0.66
C VAL A 20 -18.95 -18.66 1.08
N ILE A 21 -19.59 -18.13 2.12
CA ILE A 21 -19.26 -16.80 2.67
C ILE A 21 -17.80 -16.77 3.14
N VAL A 22 -17.36 -17.78 3.92
CA VAL A 22 -15.96 -17.88 4.40
C VAL A 22 -14.97 -17.91 3.24
N VAL A 23 -15.26 -18.64 2.16
CA VAL A 23 -14.40 -18.70 0.97
C VAL A 23 -14.23 -17.32 0.34
N VAL A 24 -15.31 -16.55 0.17
CA VAL A 24 -15.24 -15.17 -0.34
C VAL A 24 -14.38 -14.28 0.58
N PHE A 25 -14.53 -14.40 1.90
CA PHE A 25 -13.71 -13.66 2.87
C PHE A 25 -12.23 -14.05 2.83
N ILE A 26 -11.88 -15.29 2.54
CA ILE A 26 -10.48 -15.71 2.37
C ILE A 26 -9.88 -15.06 1.12
N PHE A 27 -10.59 -15.09 -0.01
CA PHE A 27 -10.11 -14.49 -1.26
C PHE A 27 -10.00 -12.95 -1.16
N TRP A 28 -10.95 -12.30 -0.49
CA TRP A 28 -10.92 -10.84 -0.32
C TRP A 28 -9.98 -10.39 0.81
N GLY A 29 -9.99 -11.09 1.94
CA GLY A 29 -9.25 -10.75 3.15
C GLY A 29 -7.77 -11.10 3.10
N VAL A 30 -7.36 -12.23 2.53
CA VAL A 30 -5.93 -12.61 2.49
C VAL A 30 -5.17 -11.87 1.37
N GLY A 31 -5.87 -11.44 0.32
CA GLY A 31 -5.32 -10.63 -0.76
C GLY A 31 -4.97 -9.19 -0.32
N SER A 32 -5.80 -8.56 0.51
CA SER A 32 -5.60 -7.19 0.98
C SER A 32 -4.38 -7.06 1.91
N TYR A 33 -4.11 -8.05 2.76
CA TYR A 33 -2.88 -8.08 3.59
C TYR A 33 -1.59 -8.19 2.76
N ARG A 34 -1.63 -8.80 1.56
CA ARG A 34 -0.47 -8.85 0.65
C ARG A 34 -0.28 -7.53 -0.10
N ALA A 35 -1.35 -6.85 -0.50
CA ALA A 35 -1.25 -5.54 -1.15
C ALA A 35 -0.56 -4.50 -0.26
N GLN A 36 -0.80 -4.55 1.05
CA GLN A 36 -0.10 -3.70 2.02
C GLN A 36 1.40 -4.02 2.18
N ARG A 37 1.84 -5.23 1.81
CA ARG A 37 3.27 -5.61 1.76
C ARG A 37 3.94 -5.29 0.42
N GLY A 38 3.18 -5.27 -0.68
CA GLY A 38 3.71 -5.01 -2.03
C GLY A 38 4.20 -3.58 -2.25
N ASN A 39 3.77 -2.63 -1.41
CA ASN A 39 4.16 -1.23 -1.51
C ASN A 39 5.30 -0.84 -0.54
N ARG A 40 6.01 -1.80 0.08
CA ARG A 40 7.10 -1.56 1.03
C ARG A 40 8.42 -1.34 0.27
N VAL A 41 9.04 -0.17 0.44
CA VAL A 41 10.34 0.16 -0.15
C VAL A 41 11.49 -0.15 0.81
N ALA A 42 11.30 0.12 2.10
CA ALA A 42 12.30 -0.11 3.12
C ALA A 42 11.68 -0.32 4.50
N VAL A 43 12.45 -0.91 5.41
CA VAL A 43 12.16 -0.94 6.85
C VAL A 43 13.29 -0.20 7.56
N VAL A 44 12.96 0.86 8.29
CA VAL A 44 13.94 1.67 9.03
C VAL A 44 13.52 1.68 10.49
N ASN A 45 14.39 1.26 11.40
CA ASN A 45 14.08 1.16 12.84
C ASN A 45 12.78 0.40 13.16
N GLY A 46 12.46 -0.64 12.39
CA GLY A 46 11.22 -1.41 12.53
C GLY A 46 9.96 -0.74 11.94
N ALA A 47 10.04 0.51 11.49
CA ALA A 47 8.96 1.19 10.77
C ALA A 47 8.96 0.79 9.28
N THR A 48 7.79 0.43 8.76
CA THR A 48 7.62 0.09 7.34
C THR A 48 7.38 1.37 6.54
N ILE A 49 8.26 1.67 5.59
CA ILE A 49 8.08 2.82 4.70
C ILE A 49 7.46 2.33 3.39
N SER A 50 6.30 2.89 3.05
CA SER A 50 5.64 2.64 1.77
C SER A 50 6.25 3.49 0.65
N LEU A 51 6.09 3.07 -0.60
CA LEU A 51 6.51 3.84 -1.78
C LEU A 51 5.85 5.22 -1.83
N GLU A 52 4.60 5.29 -1.41
CA GLU A 52 3.83 6.53 -1.28
C GLU A 52 4.48 7.49 -0.27
N ALA A 53 4.80 6.98 0.93
CA ALA A 53 5.44 7.75 1.99
C ALA A 53 6.82 8.24 1.56
N PHE A 54 7.60 7.42 0.85
CA PHE A 54 8.89 7.80 0.29
C PHE A 54 8.75 8.95 -0.73
N ARG A 55 7.82 8.83 -1.69
CA ARG A 55 7.59 9.87 -2.70
C ARG A 55 7.16 11.19 -2.07
N SER A 56 6.27 11.14 -1.09
CA SER A 56 5.81 12.33 -0.38
C SER A 56 6.95 13.03 0.37
N ALA A 57 7.74 12.26 1.13
CA ALA A 57 8.89 12.78 1.87
C ALA A 57 9.96 13.38 0.94
N TYR A 58 10.25 12.72 -0.19
CA TYR A 58 11.20 13.21 -1.19
C TYR A 58 10.75 14.56 -1.79
N ASN A 59 9.47 14.66 -2.18
CA ASN A 59 8.94 15.89 -2.75
C ASN A 59 8.97 17.04 -1.75
N GLN A 60 8.59 16.79 -0.48
CA GLN A 60 8.67 17.79 0.59
C GLN A 60 10.10 18.27 0.81
N LEU A 61 11.06 17.34 0.83
CA LEU A 61 12.47 17.66 1.00
C LEU A 61 12.98 18.52 -0.16
N MET A 62 12.67 18.12 -1.40
CA MET A 62 13.03 18.88 -2.60
C MET A 62 12.41 20.29 -2.59
N GLU A 63 11.16 20.41 -2.13
CA GLU A 63 10.51 21.70 -2.03
C GLU A 63 11.09 22.58 -0.92
N GLN A 64 11.52 22.01 0.21
CA GLN A 64 12.26 22.72 1.24
C GLN A 64 13.62 23.21 0.72
N TYR A 65 14.35 22.37 -0.01
CA TYR A 65 15.60 22.78 -0.67
C TYR A 65 15.34 23.90 -1.69
N ARG A 66 14.31 23.77 -2.52
CA ARG A 66 13.91 24.84 -3.46
C ARG A 66 13.51 26.13 -2.75
N LYS A 67 12.89 26.08 -1.56
CA LYS A 67 12.52 27.28 -0.78
C LYS A 67 13.72 27.91 -0.09
N GLN A 68 14.59 27.11 0.52
CA GLN A 68 15.79 27.61 1.22
C GLN A 68 16.83 28.17 0.25
N PHE A 69 16.96 27.55 -0.91
CA PHE A 69 17.97 27.91 -1.87
C PHE A 69 17.41 28.52 -3.16
N GLY A 70 16.12 28.81 -3.25
CA GLY A 70 15.44 29.21 -4.50
C GLY A 70 16.14 30.31 -5.31
N ASN A 71 16.79 31.27 -4.65
CA ASN A 71 17.60 32.31 -5.30
C ASN A 71 19.13 32.10 -5.18
N ALA A 72 19.59 31.20 -4.31
CA ALA A 72 21.01 30.94 -4.05
C ALA A 72 21.55 29.68 -4.76
N LEU A 73 20.68 28.73 -5.09
CA LEU A 73 20.98 27.58 -5.95
C LEU A 73 21.15 28.06 -7.38
N ASP A 74 20.28 28.92 -7.92
CA ASP A 74 20.42 29.40 -9.29
C ASP A 74 21.72 30.19 -9.46
N GLU A 75 22.03 31.16 -8.60
CA GLU A 75 23.23 31.98 -8.79
C GLU A 75 24.54 31.23 -8.49
N LYS A 76 24.56 30.28 -7.54
CA LYS A 76 25.72 29.39 -7.33
C LYS A 76 25.83 28.28 -8.38
N LEU A 77 24.71 27.68 -8.83
CA LEU A 77 24.70 26.70 -9.92
C LEU A 77 25.10 27.37 -11.23
N LEU A 78 24.57 28.55 -11.55
CA LEU A 78 24.96 29.33 -12.73
C LEU A 78 26.44 29.73 -12.67
N LYS A 79 27.01 30.04 -11.49
CA LYS A 79 28.46 30.28 -11.33
C LYS A 79 29.32 29.02 -11.45
N THR A 80 28.86 27.86 -10.97
CA THR A 80 29.60 26.60 -11.13
C THR A 80 29.38 25.94 -12.50
N LEU A 81 28.29 26.30 -13.18
CA LEU A 81 27.97 25.92 -14.57
C LEU A 81 28.44 26.99 -15.57
N ASP A 82 29.14 28.04 -15.13
CA ASP A 82 30.06 28.84 -15.97
C ASP A 82 31.20 27.91 -16.41
N LEU A 83 30.84 26.97 -17.28
CA LEU A 83 31.69 26.27 -18.23
C LEU A 83 32.27 27.35 -19.14
N LYS A 84 33.17 28.12 -18.55
CA LYS A 84 33.94 29.16 -19.18
C LYS A 84 35.06 28.47 -19.93
N ARG A 85 34.89 28.50 -21.25
CA ARG A 85 35.76 28.03 -22.35
C ARG A 85 35.61 26.59 -22.77
#